data_AF-A0A3B0XM64-F1
#
_entry.id   AF-A0A3B0XM64-F1
#
_cell.length_a   1.000
_cell.length_b   1.000
_cell.length_c   1.000
_cell.angle_alpha   90.00
_cell.angle_beta   90.00
_cell.angle_gamma   90.00
#
_symmetry.space_group_name_H-M   'P 1'
#
loop_
_entity.id
_entity.type
_entity.pdbx_description
1 polymer ?
#
loop_
_entity_poly.entity_id
_entity_poly.type
_entity_poly.pdbx_seq_one_letter_code
_entity_poly.pdbx_strand_id
1 'polypeptide(L)'
;MSMVTKGISMFILAVSILLLLVMIVLGFMLGFDHPLPWVLIFVLVIIPFIHDKIIAKRFIKWKDAYSVGIQSIDKDHKKLLGMINQLQTAVHYTTDDAMIDIILDDLLDYTKYHFSREEEMLQKFNYRDFEQHKHQHETMIAQITKHIENYRSSSSHNMNELTQYLKSWLINHINGCDQEYAPLLRGKVE
;
A
#
# COMPACT_ATOMS: atom_id res chain seq x y z
N MET A 1 -7.82 6.84 17.67
CA MET A 1 -6.51 6.58 18.33
C MET A 1 -5.34 6.88 17.36
N SER A 2 -5.26 8.12 16.83
CA SER A 2 -4.56 8.39 15.54
C SER A 2 -3.50 9.50 15.53
N MET A 3 -3.46 10.42 16.50
CA MET A 3 -2.41 11.48 16.58
C MET A 3 -1.32 11.15 17.60
N VAL A 4 -1.72 10.58 18.73
CA VAL A 4 -0.85 10.22 19.86
C VAL A 4 0.20 9.21 19.44
N THR A 5 -0.17 8.16 18.69
CA THR A 5 0.73 7.08 18.24
C THR A 5 1.81 7.54 17.25
N LYS A 6 1.53 8.54 16.41
CA LYS A 6 2.53 9.10 15.46
C LYS A 6 3.37 10.21 16.06
N GLY A 7 2.76 11.06 16.90
CA GLY A 7 3.52 11.93 17.80
C GLY A 7 4.53 11.11 18.59
N ILE A 8 4.11 9.95 19.13
CA ILE A 8 4.98 8.98 19.78
C ILE A 8 6.03 8.41 18.81
N SER A 9 5.71 8.03 17.57
CA SER A 9 6.73 7.49 16.64
C SER A 9 7.79 8.51 16.22
N MET A 10 7.40 9.74 15.90
CA MET A 10 8.33 10.83 15.54
C MET A 10 9.13 11.29 16.76
N PHE A 11 8.49 11.34 17.93
CA PHE A 11 9.13 11.59 19.20
C PHE A 11 10.14 10.50 19.56
N ILE A 12 9.78 9.22 19.41
CA ILE A 12 10.69 8.09 19.63
C ILE A 12 11.88 8.17 18.69
N LEU A 13 11.68 8.50 17.41
CA LEU A 13 12.78 8.67 16.46
C LEU A 13 13.70 9.83 16.87
N ALA A 14 13.14 10.99 17.21
CA ALA A 14 13.89 12.16 17.67
C ALA A 14 14.66 11.88 18.98
N VAL A 15 14.02 11.21 19.94
CA VAL A 15 14.63 10.77 21.20
C VAL A 15 15.75 9.75 20.93
N SER A 16 15.55 8.82 20.00
CA SER A 16 16.58 7.82 19.63
C SER A 16 17.79 8.48 18.98
N ILE A 17 17.58 9.48 18.11
CA ILE A 17 18.65 10.29 17.52
C ILE A 17 19.40 11.08 18.60
N LEU A 18 18.67 11.72 19.52
CA LEU A 18 19.26 12.48 20.62
C LEU A 18 20.08 11.59 21.55
N LEU A 19 19.56 10.41 21.92
CA LEU A 19 20.27 9.42 22.72
C LEU A 19 21.54 8.95 22.01
N LEU A 20 21.49 8.69 20.70
CA LEU A 20 22.66 8.33 19.90
C LEU A 20 23.72 9.44 19.93
N LEU A 21 23.32 10.70 19.78
CA LEU A 21 24.24 11.84 19.86
C LEU A 21 24.93 11.93 21.24
N VAL A 22 24.16 11.76 22.32
CA VAL A 22 24.73 11.73 23.69
C VAL A 22 25.71 10.57 23.85
N MET A 23 25.36 9.38 23.36
CA MET A 23 26.23 8.20 23.43
C MET A 23 27.51 8.35 22.59
N ILE A 24 27.46 9.07 21.46
CA ILE A 24 28.65 9.41 20.66
C ILE A 24 29.58 10.30 21.47
N VAL A 25 29.06 11.36 22.10
CA VAL A 25 29.86 12.29 22.93
C VAL A 25 30.50 11.55 24.10
N LEU A 26 29.74 10.74 24.83
CA LEU A 26 30.26 9.90 25.92
C LEU A 26 31.27 8.86 25.41
N GLY A 27 31.04 8.30 24.22
CA GLY A 27 31.95 7.35 23.58
C GLY A 27 33.32 7.95 23.30
N PHE A 28 33.39 9.22 22.90
CA PHE A 28 34.67 9.93 22.71
C PHE A 28 35.40 10.24 24.03
N MET A 29 34.71 10.24 25.19
CA MET A 29 35.38 10.34 26.50
C MET A 29 36.20 9.09 26.83
N LEU A 30 35.96 7.96 26.14
CA LEU A 30 36.77 6.74 26.26
C LEU A 30 38.04 6.77 25.37
N GLY A 31 38.24 7.86 24.60
CA GLY A 31 39.37 8.04 23.68
C GLY A 31 38.96 7.94 22.20
N PHE A 32 39.72 8.61 21.33
CA PHE A 32 39.44 8.67 19.88
C PHE A 32 39.64 7.36 19.14
N ASP A 33 40.52 6.50 19.66
CA ASP A 33 40.80 5.17 19.10
C ASP A 33 39.74 4.13 19.51
N HIS A 34 38.81 4.50 20.38
CA HIS A 34 37.74 3.61 20.80
C HIS A 34 36.73 3.43 19.64
N PRO A 35 36.34 2.19 19.28
CA PRO A 35 35.51 1.94 18.09
C PRO A 35 34.04 2.35 18.25
N LEU A 36 33.54 2.42 19.50
CA LEU A 36 32.14 2.71 19.80
C LEU A 36 31.60 4.02 19.18
N PRO A 37 32.20 5.21 19.39
CA PRO A 37 31.70 6.45 18.78
C PRO A 37 31.63 6.39 17.25
N TRP A 38 32.60 5.75 16.60
CA TRP A 38 32.62 5.57 15.15
C TRP A 38 31.50 4.66 14.64
N VAL A 39 31.22 3.55 15.34
CA VAL A 39 30.07 2.68 15.03
C VAL A 39 28.75 3.43 15.22
N LEU A 40 28.62 4.22 16.28
CA LEU A 40 27.41 4.99 16.54
C LEU A 40 27.19 6.10 15.51
N ILE A 41 28.25 6.76 15.04
CA ILE A 41 28.18 7.71 13.91
C ILE A 41 27.69 7.00 12.64
N PHE A 42 28.21 5.81 12.35
CA PHE A 42 27.77 5.03 11.19
C PHE A 42 26.26 4.67 11.29
N VAL A 43 25.79 4.23 12.46
CA VAL A 43 24.36 3.98 12.71
C VAL A 43 23.53 5.25 12.53
N LEU A 44 23.97 6.37 13.10
CA LEU A 44 23.30 7.66 12.99
C LEU A 44 23.12 8.11 11.54
N VAL A 45 24.17 7.96 10.72
CA VAL A 45 24.13 8.29 9.29
C VAL A 45 23.17 7.39 8.51
N ILE A 46 23.02 6.12 8.91
CA ILE A 46 22.15 5.15 8.22
C ILE A 46 20.65 5.35 8.54
N ILE A 47 20.31 5.85 9.73
CA ILE A 47 18.91 5.97 10.19
C ILE A 47 17.99 6.70 9.19
N PRO A 48 18.35 7.88 8.64
CA PRO A 48 17.54 8.57 7.64
C PRO A 48 17.28 7.72 6.39
N PHE A 49 18.31 7.02 5.88
CA PHE A 49 18.18 6.18 4.69
C PHE A 49 17.25 4.98 4.93
N ILE A 50 17.34 4.36 6.10
CA ILE A 50 16.43 3.26 6.46
C ILE A 50 14.99 3.78 6.58
N HIS A 51 14.80 4.90 7.27
CA HIS A 51 13.49 5.53 7.42
C HIS A 51 12.83 5.85 6.06
N ASP A 52 13.58 6.51 5.17
CA ASP A 52 13.10 6.87 3.84
C ASP A 52 12.77 5.64 2.99
N LYS A 53 13.61 4.60 3.07
CA LYS A 53 13.36 3.33 2.35
C LYS A 53 12.13 2.60 2.88
N ILE A 54 11.88 2.64 4.19
CA ILE A 54 10.68 2.06 4.80
C ILE A 54 9.43 2.81 4.33
N ILE A 55 9.47 4.14 4.28
CA ILE A 55 8.34 4.95 3.79
C ILE A 55 8.12 4.71 2.29
N ALA A 56 9.18 4.71 1.48
CA ALA A 56 9.08 4.48 0.05
C ALA A 56 8.46 3.11 -0.29
N LYS A 57 8.71 2.08 0.53
CA LYS A 57 8.14 0.74 0.35
C LYS A 57 6.61 0.70 0.57
N ARG A 58 6.03 1.69 1.25
CA ARG A 58 4.56 1.76 1.47
C ARG A 58 3.82 2.06 0.17
N PHE A 59 4.38 2.91 -0.68
CA PHE A 59 3.78 3.27 -1.96
C PHE A 59 4.05 2.23 -3.05
N ILE A 60 3.17 2.18 -4.05
CA ILE A 60 3.30 1.33 -5.22
C ILE A 60 3.48 2.21 -6.44
N LYS A 61 4.43 1.87 -7.29
CA LYS A 61 4.56 2.48 -8.62
C LYS A 61 4.12 1.46 -9.66
N TRP A 62 3.38 1.93 -10.67
CA TRP A 62 3.14 1.14 -11.86
C TRP A 62 4.47 0.67 -12.46
N LYS A 63 4.48 -0.56 -12.96
CA LYS A 63 5.59 -1.14 -13.72
C LYS A 63 5.01 -1.75 -14.98
N ASP A 64 5.72 -1.67 -16.09
CA ASP A 64 5.24 -2.22 -17.36
C ASP A 64 4.99 -3.74 -17.29
N ALA A 65 5.68 -4.44 -16.39
CA ALA A 65 5.42 -5.85 -16.09
C ALA A 65 4.01 -6.15 -15.56
N TYR A 66 3.27 -5.15 -15.07
CA TYR A 66 1.87 -5.29 -14.62
C TYR A 66 0.87 -5.13 -15.76
N SER A 67 1.32 -4.72 -16.95
CA SER A 67 0.43 -4.54 -18.09
C SER A 67 -0.12 -5.89 -18.56
N VAL A 68 -1.43 -5.97 -18.71
CA VAL A 68 -2.09 -7.11 -19.37
C VAL A 68 -2.14 -6.91 -20.89
N GLY A 69 -1.74 -5.74 -21.39
CA GLY A 69 -1.75 -5.41 -22.82
C GLY A 69 -3.12 -5.05 -23.37
N ILE A 70 -4.07 -4.70 -22.50
CA ILE A 70 -5.40 -4.17 -22.84
C ILE A 70 -5.48 -2.78 -22.23
N GLN A 71 -5.63 -1.75 -23.05
CA GLN A 71 -5.39 -0.37 -22.61
C GLN A 71 -6.40 0.08 -21.55
N SER A 72 -7.67 -0.25 -21.72
CA SER A 72 -8.73 0.08 -20.76
C SER A 72 -8.53 -0.59 -19.40
N ILE A 73 -8.10 -1.85 -19.37
CA ILE A 73 -7.78 -2.58 -18.13
C ILE A 73 -6.54 -2.01 -17.45
N ASP A 74 -5.47 -1.75 -18.21
CA ASP A 74 -4.26 -1.13 -17.65
C ASP A 74 -4.52 0.27 -17.07
N LYS A 75 -5.46 1.03 -17.67
CA LYS A 75 -5.90 2.32 -17.12
C LYS A 75 -6.61 2.15 -15.79
N ASP A 76 -7.50 1.16 -15.67
CA ASP A 76 -8.18 0.85 -14.42
C ASP A 76 -7.19 0.42 -13.33
N HIS A 77 -6.26 -0.49 -13.64
CA HIS A 77 -5.23 -0.93 -12.69
C HIS A 77 -4.34 0.22 -12.20
N LYS A 78 -3.92 1.11 -13.11
CA LYS A 78 -3.16 2.32 -12.73
C LYS A 78 -3.97 3.23 -11.82
N LYS A 79 -5.26 3.39 -12.08
CA LYS A 79 -6.14 4.20 -11.24
C LYS A 79 -6.34 3.57 -9.86
N LEU A 80 -6.62 2.27 -9.78
CA LEU A 80 -6.73 1.54 -8.51
C LEU A 80 -5.46 1.65 -7.67
N LEU A 81 -4.28 1.48 -8.27
CA LEU A 81 -3.00 1.70 -7.59
C LEU A 81 -2.85 3.14 -7.09
N GLY A 82 -3.29 4.13 -7.88
CA GLY A 82 -3.34 5.52 -7.48
C GLY A 82 -4.22 5.74 -6.25
N MET A 83 -5.42 5.17 -6.23
CA MET A 83 -6.36 5.27 -5.10
C MET A 83 -5.84 4.57 -3.85
N ILE A 84 -5.19 3.40 -3.99
CA ILE A 84 -4.50 2.73 -2.88
C ILE A 84 -3.38 3.61 -2.32
N ASN A 85 -2.61 4.28 -3.18
CA ASN A 85 -1.58 5.22 -2.73
C ASN A 85 -2.18 6.47 -2.05
N GLN A 86 -3.35 6.95 -2.49
CA GLN A 86 -4.07 8.04 -1.84
C GLN A 86 -4.54 7.62 -0.45
N LEU A 87 -5.12 6.43 -0.30
CA LEU A 87 -5.46 5.87 1.00
C LEU A 87 -4.23 5.72 1.90
N GLN A 88 -3.13 5.16 1.36
CA GLN A 88 -1.86 5.05 2.07
C GLN A 88 -1.33 6.41 2.55
N THR A 89 -1.51 7.46 1.75
CA THR A 89 -1.16 8.85 2.08
C THR A 89 -2.04 9.37 3.22
N ALA A 90 -3.36 9.27 3.10
CA ALA A 90 -4.29 9.74 4.12
C ALA A 90 -4.07 9.04 5.47
N VAL A 91 -3.86 7.71 5.43
CA VAL A 91 -3.51 6.90 6.59
C VAL A 91 -2.15 7.27 7.15
N HIS A 92 -1.16 7.63 6.32
CA HIS A 92 0.18 7.99 6.79
C HIS A 92 0.26 9.42 7.37
N TYR A 93 -0.38 10.40 6.73
CA TYR A 93 -0.34 11.81 7.13
C TYR A 93 -1.45 12.21 8.11
N THR A 94 -2.31 11.28 8.54
CA THR A 94 -3.38 11.52 9.53
C THR A 94 -4.34 12.60 9.05
N THR A 95 -4.89 12.39 7.86
CA THR A 95 -5.96 13.25 7.36
C THR A 95 -7.25 13.02 8.15
N ASP A 96 -8.19 13.96 8.05
CA ASP A 96 -9.48 13.90 8.73
C ASP A 96 -10.24 12.60 8.40
N ASP A 97 -10.95 12.05 9.38
CA ASP A 97 -11.63 10.75 9.28
C ASP A 97 -12.69 10.78 8.15
N ALA A 98 -13.37 11.92 7.94
CA ALA A 98 -14.32 12.10 6.85
C ALA A 98 -13.66 12.00 5.47
N MET A 99 -12.42 12.47 5.32
CA MET A 99 -11.68 12.32 4.07
C MET A 99 -11.24 10.87 3.83
N ILE A 100 -10.88 10.14 4.90
CA ILE A 100 -10.57 8.71 4.79
C ILE A 100 -11.82 7.94 4.37
N ASP A 101 -12.99 8.25 4.94
CA ASP A 101 -14.26 7.62 4.54
C ASP A 101 -14.58 7.83 3.07
N ILE A 102 -14.44 9.06 2.56
CA ILE A 102 -14.64 9.37 1.14
C ILE A 102 -13.69 8.54 0.25
N ILE A 103 -12.40 8.47 0.61
CA ILE A 103 -11.41 7.69 -0.16
C ILE A 103 -11.77 6.19 -0.15
N LEU A 104 -12.26 5.67 0.98
CA LEU A 104 -12.66 4.27 1.11
C LEU A 104 -13.88 3.95 0.26
N ASP A 105 -14.90 4.81 0.27
CA ASP A 105 -16.09 4.65 -0.56
C ASP A 105 -15.76 4.73 -2.04
N ASP A 106 -14.99 5.74 -2.46
CA ASP A 106 -14.53 5.90 -3.83
C ASP A 106 -13.74 4.67 -4.30
N LEU A 107 -12.82 4.15 -3.46
CA LEU A 107 -12.02 2.98 -3.76
C LEU A 107 -12.91 1.74 -3.94
N LEU A 108 -13.85 1.50 -3.02
CA LEU A 108 -14.76 0.36 -3.09
C LEU A 108 -15.62 0.43 -4.35
N ASP A 109 -16.19 1.60 -4.66
CA ASP A 109 -17.05 1.79 -5.81
C ASP A 109 -16.28 1.64 -7.12
N TYR A 110 -15.07 2.20 -7.22
CA TYR A 110 -14.25 2.03 -8.42
C TYR A 110 -13.78 0.58 -8.60
N THR A 111 -13.49 -0.14 -7.51
CA THR A 111 -13.13 -1.56 -7.56
C THR A 111 -14.29 -2.39 -8.10
N LYS A 112 -15.52 -2.17 -7.61
CA LYS A 112 -16.72 -2.83 -8.14
C LYS A 112 -16.96 -2.51 -9.61
N TYR A 113 -16.82 -1.24 -9.99
CA TYR A 113 -16.97 -0.80 -11.38
C TYR A 113 -15.98 -1.49 -12.32
N HIS A 114 -14.71 -1.55 -11.93
CA HIS A 114 -13.66 -2.23 -12.68
C HIS A 114 -13.96 -3.72 -12.84
N PHE A 115 -14.26 -4.42 -11.75
CA PHE A 115 -14.59 -5.85 -11.79
C PHE A 115 -15.82 -6.15 -12.64
N SER A 116 -16.88 -5.35 -12.54
CA SER A 116 -18.08 -5.54 -13.37
C SER A 116 -17.75 -5.44 -14.86
N ARG A 117 -16.94 -4.46 -15.27
CA ARG A 117 -16.52 -4.28 -16.68
C ARG A 117 -15.67 -5.44 -17.17
N GLU A 118 -14.73 -5.88 -16.33
CA GLU A 118 -13.87 -7.02 -16.63
C GLU A 118 -14.68 -8.30 -16.75
N GLU A 119 -15.60 -8.56 -15.82
CA GLU A 119 -16.50 -9.71 -15.84
C GLU A 119 -17.40 -9.72 -17.08
N GLU A 120 -18.02 -8.59 -17.43
CA GLU A 120 -18.80 -8.45 -18.67
C GLU A 120 -17.96 -8.79 -19.91
N MET A 121 -16.71 -8.32 -19.94
CA MET A 121 -15.77 -8.61 -21.02
C MET A 121 -15.42 -10.10 -21.06
N LEU A 122 -15.05 -10.71 -19.93
CA LEU A 122 -14.70 -12.13 -19.86
C LEU A 122 -15.87 -13.03 -20.26
N GLN A 123 -17.08 -12.69 -19.82
CA GLN A 123 -18.29 -13.42 -20.18
C GLN A 123 -18.59 -13.31 -21.68
N LYS A 124 -18.47 -12.10 -22.27
CA LYS A 124 -18.68 -11.87 -23.71
C LYS A 124 -17.76 -12.71 -24.59
N PHE A 125 -16.53 -12.94 -24.14
CA PHE A 125 -15.54 -13.74 -24.88
C PHE A 125 -15.50 -15.21 -24.44
N ASN A 126 -16.44 -15.67 -23.61
CA ASN A 126 -16.54 -17.04 -23.09
C ASN A 126 -15.22 -17.52 -22.46
N TYR A 127 -14.61 -16.68 -21.61
CA TYR A 127 -13.41 -17.08 -20.88
C TYR A 127 -13.71 -18.30 -20.00
N ARG A 128 -12.91 -19.38 -20.17
CA ARG A 128 -13.18 -20.68 -19.55
C ARG A 128 -13.25 -20.61 -18.02
N ASP A 129 -12.37 -19.82 -17.43
CA ASP A 129 -12.16 -19.77 -15.98
C ASP A 129 -12.89 -18.56 -15.34
N PHE A 130 -13.94 -18.06 -16.01
CA PHE A 130 -14.74 -16.89 -15.60
C PHE A 130 -15.31 -16.99 -14.18
N GLU A 131 -15.96 -18.10 -13.84
CA GLU A 131 -16.58 -18.27 -12.51
C GLU A 131 -15.55 -18.21 -11.39
N GLN A 132 -14.35 -18.78 -11.61
CA GLN A 132 -13.26 -18.72 -10.64
C GLN A 132 -12.74 -17.29 -10.47
N HIS A 133 -12.56 -16.57 -11.59
CA HIS A 133 -12.11 -15.19 -11.59
C HIS A 133 -13.09 -14.26 -10.86
N LYS A 134 -14.39 -14.38 -11.17
CA LYS A 134 -15.46 -13.66 -10.49
C LYS A 134 -15.50 -13.95 -8.98
N HIS A 135 -15.28 -15.20 -8.57
CA HIS A 135 -15.25 -15.54 -7.15
C HIS A 135 -14.12 -14.84 -6.39
N GLN A 136 -12.96 -14.62 -7.03
CA GLN A 136 -11.87 -13.85 -6.43
C GLN A 136 -12.24 -12.37 -6.25
N HIS A 137 -12.96 -11.78 -7.22
CA HIS A 137 -13.49 -10.42 -7.12
C HIS A 137 -14.48 -10.28 -5.97
N GLU A 138 -15.48 -11.17 -5.90
CA GLU A 138 -16.48 -11.19 -4.82
C GLU A 138 -15.81 -11.30 -3.45
N THR A 139 -14.79 -12.16 -3.33
CA THR A 139 -14.00 -12.32 -2.11
C THR A 139 -13.28 -11.02 -1.73
N MET A 140 -12.64 -10.34 -2.68
CA MET A 140 -11.96 -9.08 -2.40
C MET A 140 -12.95 -7.99 -1.96
N ILE A 141 -14.08 -7.84 -2.66
CA ILE A 141 -15.11 -6.87 -2.30
C ILE A 141 -15.65 -7.10 -0.89
N ALA A 142 -15.88 -8.37 -0.51
CA ALA A 142 -16.30 -8.72 0.84
C ALA A 142 -15.24 -8.35 1.89
N GLN A 143 -13.95 -8.59 1.61
CA GLN A 143 -12.85 -8.22 2.52
C GLN A 143 -12.74 -6.70 2.69
N ILE A 144 -12.77 -5.94 1.59
CA ILE A 144 -12.74 -4.46 1.64
C ILE A 144 -13.90 -3.94 2.48
N THR A 145 -15.11 -4.42 2.21
CA THR A 145 -16.34 -4.01 2.92
C THR A 145 -16.21 -4.28 4.42
N LYS A 146 -15.77 -5.48 4.81
CA LYS A 146 -15.54 -5.85 6.20
C LYS A 146 -14.50 -4.94 6.88
N HIS A 147 -13.40 -4.61 6.20
CA HIS A 147 -12.40 -3.70 6.75
C HIS A 147 -12.94 -2.28 6.93
N ILE A 148 -13.76 -1.79 6.00
CA ILE A 148 -14.41 -0.47 6.12
C ILE A 148 -15.40 -0.45 7.30
N GLU A 149 -16.21 -1.49 7.47
CA GLU A 149 -17.12 -1.62 8.61
C GLU A 149 -16.39 -1.65 9.95
N ASN A 150 -15.29 -2.41 10.03
CA ASN A 150 -14.43 -2.46 11.22
C ASN A 150 -13.75 -1.12 11.51
N TYR A 151 -13.32 -0.41 10.46
CA TYR A 151 -12.78 0.93 10.59
C TYR A 151 -13.80 1.89 11.19
N ARG A 152 -15.03 1.91 10.67
CA ARG A 152 -16.12 2.80 11.11
C ARG A 152 -16.65 2.47 12.51
N SER A 153 -16.59 1.21 12.91
CA SER A 153 -17.12 0.74 14.21
C SER A 153 -16.10 0.78 15.36
N SER A 154 -14.80 0.87 15.05
CA SER A 154 -13.75 0.88 16.07
C SER A 154 -13.19 2.28 16.30
N SER A 155 -12.81 2.59 17.54
CA SER A 155 -12.04 3.80 17.88
C SER A 155 -10.55 3.69 17.47
N SER A 156 -10.19 2.59 16.79
CA SER A 156 -8.84 2.22 16.39
C SER A 156 -8.65 2.40 14.88
N HIS A 157 -7.83 3.39 14.51
CA HIS A 157 -7.62 3.81 13.12
C HIS A 157 -6.53 2.99 12.39
N ASN A 158 -6.35 1.69 12.69
CA ASN A 158 -5.24 0.93 12.09
C ASN A 158 -5.58 0.43 10.67
N MET A 159 -5.45 1.32 9.69
CA MET A 159 -5.67 1.05 8.26
C MET A 159 -4.43 0.54 7.51
N ASN A 160 -3.33 0.26 8.21
CA ASN A 160 -2.14 -0.31 7.60
C ASN A 160 -2.39 -1.74 7.07
N GLU A 161 -3.22 -2.52 7.77
CA GLU A 161 -3.56 -3.88 7.34
C GLU A 161 -4.37 -3.86 6.03
N LEU A 162 -5.40 -3.02 5.95
CA LEU A 162 -6.21 -2.86 4.74
C LEU A 162 -5.37 -2.38 3.55
N THR A 163 -4.56 -1.33 3.74
CA THR A 163 -3.70 -0.81 2.66
C THR A 163 -2.68 -1.84 2.17
N GLN A 164 -2.09 -2.63 3.08
CA GLN A 164 -1.18 -3.72 2.71
C GLN A 164 -1.91 -4.87 2.00
N TYR A 165 -3.11 -5.22 2.46
CA TYR A 165 -3.96 -6.22 1.82
C TYR A 165 -4.31 -5.81 0.38
N LEU A 166 -4.88 -4.63 0.18
CA LEU A 166 -5.25 -4.07 -1.12
C LEU A 166 -4.07 -4.09 -2.11
N LYS A 167 -2.91 -3.60 -1.66
CA LYS A 167 -1.67 -3.60 -2.42
C LYS A 167 -1.27 -5.00 -2.87
N SER A 168 -1.25 -5.95 -1.93
CA SER A 168 -0.75 -7.29 -2.19
C SER A 168 -1.73 -8.05 -3.08
N TRP A 169 -3.02 -7.94 -2.81
CA TRP A 169 -4.08 -8.55 -3.60
C TRP A 169 -4.03 -8.05 -5.04
N LEU A 170 -4.05 -6.73 -5.27
CA LEU A 170 -4.11 -6.18 -6.63
C LEU A 170 -2.90 -6.61 -7.47
N ILE A 171 -1.69 -6.54 -6.92
CA ILE A 171 -0.49 -6.94 -7.65
C ILE A 171 -0.48 -8.45 -7.93
N ASN A 172 -0.92 -9.29 -7.01
CA ASN A 172 -0.95 -10.73 -7.21
C ASN A 172 -2.05 -11.14 -8.19
N HIS A 173 -3.22 -10.51 -8.10
CA HIS A 173 -4.35 -10.73 -9.01
C HIS A 173 -3.98 -10.37 -10.44
N ILE A 174 -3.41 -9.18 -10.64
CA ILE A 174 -2.91 -8.74 -11.96
C ILE A 174 -1.91 -9.74 -12.52
N ASN A 175 -0.85 -10.08 -11.77
CA ASN A 175 0.23 -10.91 -12.30
C ASN A 175 -0.12 -12.39 -12.44
N GLY A 176 -1.21 -12.84 -11.84
CA GLY A 176 -1.72 -14.20 -11.95
C GLY A 176 -2.94 -14.23 -12.85
N CYS A 177 -4.08 -13.87 -12.29
CA CYS A 177 -5.40 -14.09 -12.86
C CYS A 177 -5.66 -13.21 -14.09
N ASP A 178 -5.24 -11.93 -14.05
CA ASP A 178 -5.54 -11.03 -15.18
C ASP A 178 -4.63 -11.30 -16.39
N GLN A 179 -3.39 -11.74 -16.13
CA GLN A 179 -2.48 -12.17 -17.19
C GLN A 179 -2.98 -13.44 -17.91
N GLU A 180 -3.78 -14.29 -17.25
CA GLU A 180 -4.25 -15.55 -17.84
C GLU A 180 -5.26 -15.32 -18.97
N TYR A 181 -6.18 -14.37 -18.83
CA TYR A 181 -7.12 -14.05 -19.91
C TYR A 181 -6.50 -13.17 -21.00
N ALA A 182 -5.40 -12.48 -20.71
CA ALA A 182 -4.84 -11.47 -21.60
C ALA A 182 -4.58 -11.98 -23.04
N PRO A 183 -3.99 -13.17 -23.28
CA PRO A 183 -3.80 -13.70 -24.64
C PRO A 183 -5.09 -13.89 -25.43
N LEU A 184 -6.22 -14.16 -24.74
CA LEU A 184 -7.52 -14.33 -25.39
C LEU A 184 -8.06 -13.01 -25.93
N LEU A 185 -7.78 -11.89 -25.25
CA LEU A 185 -8.44 -10.60 -25.45
C LEU A 185 -7.58 -9.55 -26.14
N ARG A 186 -6.24 -9.66 -26.07
CA ARG A 186 -5.32 -8.72 -26.74
C ARG A 186 -5.69 -8.55 -28.22
N GLY A 187 -5.87 -7.30 -28.63
CA GLY A 187 -6.25 -6.93 -30.00
C GLY A 187 -7.73 -7.13 -30.36
N LYS A 188 -8.57 -7.58 -29.42
CA LYS A 188 -10.03 -7.74 -29.62
C LYS A 188 -10.85 -6.69 -28.87
N VAL A 189 -10.22 -5.97 -27.94
CA VAL A 189 -10.80 -4.95 -27.08
C VAL A 189 -9.80 -3.80 -26.90
N GLU A 190 -10.32 -2.59 -26.72
CA GLU A 190 -9.53 -1.38 -26.43
C GLU A 190 -9.52 -1.07 -24.93
#